data_AF-A0A1H6GD92-F1
#
_entry.id   AF-A0A1H6GD92-F1
#
_cell.length_a   1.000
_cell.length_b   1.000
_cell.length_c   1.000
_cell.angle_alpha   90.00
_cell.angle_beta   90.00
_cell.angle_gamma   90.00
#
_symmetry.space_group_name_H-M   'P 1'
#
loop_
_entity.id
_entity.type
_entity.pdbx_description
1 polymer ?
#
loop_
_entity_poly.entity_id
_entity_poly.type
_entity_poly.pdbx_seq_one_letter_code
_entity_poly.pdbx_strand_id
1 'polypeptide(L)' 'MSAADNERVKYVANAFDRASTSSLTVGVFAPIAAAIYAPASSVGNLWVLSIAGPCWLFTAGILHFVGRFILRRLL' A
#
# COMPACT_ATOMS: atom_id res chain seq x y z
N MET A 1 -0.25 31.09 -0.97
CA MET A 1 -0.61 29.79 -0.35
C MET A 1 -0.89 30.06 1.12
N SER A 2 -2.04 29.65 1.66
CA SER A 2 -2.39 29.89 3.06
C SER A 2 -1.62 28.94 3.98
N ALA A 3 -1.42 29.33 5.26
CA ALA A 3 -0.89 28.42 6.28
C ALA A 3 -1.73 27.12 6.37
N ALA A 4 -3.05 27.23 6.22
CA ALA A 4 -3.97 26.10 6.23
C ALA A 4 -3.78 25.15 5.03
N ASP A 5 -3.43 25.67 3.84
CA ASP A 5 -3.15 24.83 2.67
C ASP A 5 -1.88 24.02 2.88
N ASN A 6 -0.87 24.62 3.51
CA ASN A 6 0.40 23.97 3.77
C ASN A 6 0.28 22.84 4.81
N GLU A 7 -0.56 23.01 5.84
CA GLU A 7 -0.85 21.95 6.81
C GLU A 7 -1.61 20.78 6.18
N ARG A 8 -2.60 21.04 5.33
CA ARG A 8 -3.34 20.00 4.59
C ARG A 8 -2.40 19.12 3.78
N VAL A 9 -1.43 19.74 3.10
CA VAL A 9 -0.42 19.04 2.32
C VAL A 9 0.42 18.10 3.18
N LYS A 10 0.86 18.56 4.35
CA LYS A 10 1.63 17.73 5.30
C LYS A 10 0.81 16.55 5.81
N TYR A 11 -0.47 16.77 6.14
CA TYR A 11 -1.37 15.68 6.55
C TYR A 11 -1.54 14.63 5.45
N VAL A 12 -1.72 15.08 4.21
CA VAL A 12 -1.83 14.19 3.05
C VAL A 12 -0.54 13.39 2.86
N ALA A 13 0.63 14.04 2.85
CA ALA A 13 1.92 13.35 2.74
C ALA A 13 2.12 12.27 3.82
N ASN A 14 1.77 12.59 5.07
CA ASN A 14 1.82 11.64 6.18
C ASN A 14 0.82 10.48 6.01
N ALA A 15 -0.36 10.72 5.43
CA ALA A 15 -1.30 9.65 5.12
C ALA A 15 -0.77 8.70 4.03
N PHE A 16 -0.12 9.23 2.99
CA PHE A 16 0.53 8.42 1.94
C PHE A 16 1.66 7.56 2.49
N ASP A 17 2.48 8.11 3.39
CA ASP A 17 3.55 7.37 4.06
C ASP A 17 3.01 6.17 4.88
N ARG A 18 1.96 6.42 5.68
CA ARG A 18 1.28 5.36 6.44
C ARG A 18 0.62 4.31 5.55
N ALA A 19 0.01 4.73 4.45
CA ALA A 19 -0.59 3.82 3.48
C ALA A 19 0.48 2.95 2.79
N SER A 20 1.64 3.51 2.48
CA SER A 20 2.78 2.76 1.90
C SER A 20 3.28 1.67 2.84
N THR A 21 3.51 2.05 4.11
CA THR A 21 3.94 1.11 5.15
C THR A 21 2.90 0.00 5.35
N SER A 22 1.62 0.35 5.40
CA SER A 22 0.53 -0.62 5.54
C SER A 22 0.45 -1.58 4.34
N SER A 23 0.65 -1.06 3.12
CA SER A 23 0.67 -1.84 1.89
C SER A 23 1.80 -2.88 1.90
N LEU A 24 2.99 -2.52 2.39
CA LEU A 24 4.11 -3.48 2.55
C LEU A 24 3.80 -4.54 3.61
N THR A 25 3.25 -4.15 4.76
CA THR A 25 2.92 -5.11 5.81
C THR A 25 1.87 -6.12 5.35
N VAL A 26 0.78 -5.67 4.74
CA VAL A 26 -0.31 -6.56 4.31
C VAL A 26 0.04 -7.34 3.05
N GLY A 27 0.75 -6.72 2.10
CA GLY A 27 1.02 -7.34 0.79
C GLY A 27 2.30 -8.18 0.73
N VAL A 28 3.25 -7.97 1.65
CA VAL A 28 4.54 -8.68 1.66
C VAL A 28 4.71 -9.45 2.97
N PHE A 29 4.71 -8.76 4.11
CA PHE A 29 5.06 -9.40 5.38
C PHE A 29 4.02 -10.41 5.86
N ALA A 30 2.72 -10.11 5.73
CA ALA A 30 1.66 -11.04 6.10
C ALA A 30 1.69 -12.34 5.25
N PRO A 31 1.84 -12.29 3.91
CA PRO A 31 2.03 -13.50 3.10
C PRO A 31 3.30 -14.28 3.44
N ILE A 32 4.41 -13.60 3.71
CA ILE A 32 5.66 -14.27 4.14
C ILE A 32 5.44 -15.00 5.47
N ALA A 33 4.81 -14.34 6.46
CA ALA A 33 4.49 -14.95 7.73
C ALA A 33 3.55 -16.16 7.54
N ALA A 34 2.53 -16.04 6.69
CA ALA A 34 1.66 -17.16 6.35
C ALA A 34 2.44 -18.32 5.73
N ALA A 35 3.39 -18.07 4.83
CA ALA A 35 4.22 -19.11 4.24
C ALA A 35 5.13 -19.83 5.25
N ILE A 36 5.60 -19.14 6.29
CA ILE A 36 6.47 -19.71 7.34
C ILE A 36 5.66 -20.50 8.37
N TYR A 37 4.48 -19.98 8.76
CA TYR A 37 3.73 -20.50 9.91
C TYR A 37 2.49 -21.34 9.53
N ALA A 38 2.11 -21.42 8.25
CA ALA A 38 0.96 -22.23 7.84
C ALA A 38 1.22 -23.74 8.05
N PRO A 39 0.24 -24.50 8.54
CA PRO A 39 0.33 -25.96 8.61
C PRO A 39 0.59 -26.58 7.22
N ALA A 40 1.40 -27.63 7.14
CA ALA A 40 1.74 -28.30 5.88
C ALA A 40 0.54 -28.87 5.10
N SER A 41 -0.60 -29.09 5.77
CA SER A 41 -1.87 -29.51 5.16
C SER A 41 -2.67 -28.35 4.54
N SER A 42 -2.20 -27.11 4.67
CA SER A 42 -2.88 -25.93 4.14
C SER A 42 -2.67 -25.83 2.63
N VAL A 43 -3.64 -26.32 1.86
CA VAL A 43 -3.65 -26.11 0.41
C VAL A 43 -3.99 -24.65 0.16
N GLY A 44 -2.98 -23.87 -0.25
CA GLY A 44 -3.17 -22.46 -0.62
C GLY A 44 -4.20 -22.34 -1.74
N ASN A 45 -5.24 -21.53 -1.54
CA ASN A 45 -6.25 -21.30 -2.57
C ASN A 45 -5.66 -20.42 -3.67
N LEU A 46 -5.37 -21.03 -4.82
CA LEU A 46 -4.75 -20.36 -5.97
C LEU A 46 -5.57 -19.14 -6.44
N TRP A 47 -6.90 -19.19 -6.31
CA TRP A 47 -7.77 -18.05 -6.64
C TRP A 47 -7.49 -16.82 -5.77
N VAL A 48 -7.18 -17.02 -4.50
CA VAL A 48 -6.84 -15.92 -3.59
C VAL A 48 -5.54 -15.28 -4.05
N LEU A 49 -4.53 -16.06 -4.44
CA LEU A 49 -3.27 -15.53 -4.96
C LEU A 49 -3.46 -14.77 -6.28
N SER A 50 -4.25 -15.34 -7.20
CA SER A 50 -4.52 -14.75 -8.51
C SER A 50 -5.28 -13.42 -8.45
N ILE A 51 -6.07 -13.17 -7.39
CA ILE A 51 -6.80 -11.91 -7.21
C ILE A 51 -6.03 -10.94 -6.30
N ALA A 52 -5.51 -11.43 -5.18
CA ALA A 52 -4.84 -10.60 -4.18
C ALA A 52 -3.53 -9.98 -4.71
N GLY A 53 -2.74 -10.74 -5.49
CA GLY A 53 -1.49 -10.25 -6.06
C GLY A 53 -1.71 -9.04 -6.99
N PRO A 54 -2.53 -9.16 -8.05
CA PRO A 54 -2.84 -8.03 -8.92
C PRO A 54 -3.50 -6.87 -8.20
N CYS A 55 -4.43 -7.14 -7.27
CA CYS A 55 -5.10 -6.09 -6.50
C CYS A 55 -4.10 -5.29 -5.63
N TRP A 56 -3.12 -5.98 -5.03
CA TRP A 56 -2.05 -5.34 -4.26
C TRP A 56 -1.13 -4.49 -5.14
N LEU A 57 -0.66 -5.02 -6.28
CA LEU A 57 0.17 -4.26 -7.22
C LEU A 57 -0.56 -3.03 -7.78
N PHE A 58 -1.85 -3.18 -8.07
CA PHE A 58 -2.70 -2.06 -8.51
C PHE A 58 -2.82 -1.00 -7.41
N THR A 59 -3.03 -1.40 -6.16
CA THR A 59 -3.06 -0.49 -5.00
C THR A 59 -1.74 0.26 -4.83
N ALA A 60 -0.61 -0.45 -4.92
CA ALA A 60 0.71 0.16 -4.87
C ALA A 60 0.95 1.15 -6.03
N GLY A 61 0.49 0.79 -7.24
CA GLY A 61 0.53 1.67 -8.41
C GLY A 61 -0.27 2.96 -8.19
N ILE A 62 -1.53 2.86 -7.75
CA ILE A 62 -2.36 4.02 -7.41
C ILE A 62 -1.65 4.89 -6.38
N LEU A 63 -1.13 4.29 -5.30
CA LEU A 63 -0.44 5.04 -4.25
C LEU A 63 0.76 5.82 -4.81
N HIS A 64 1.56 5.20 -5.69
CA HIS A 64 2.69 5.85 -6.34
C HIS A 64 2.26 7.00 -7.26
N PHE A 65 1.25 6.79 -8.11
CA PHE A 65 0.77 7.81 -9.05
C PHE A 65 0.12 9.00 -8.34
N VAL A 66 -0.70 8.74 -7.32
CA VAL A 66 -1.36 9.79 -6.55
C VAL A 66 -0.33 10.57 -5.73
N GLY A 67 0.65 9.88 -5.12
CA GLY A 67 1.77 10.54 -4.44
C GLY A 67 2.55 11.47 -5.38
N ARG A 68 2.89 11.01 -6.59
CA ARG A 68 3.52 11.86 -7.63
C ARG A 68 2.66 13.04 -8.03
N PHE A 69 1.36 12.82 -8.23
CA PHE A 69 0.44 13.88 -8.65
C PHE A 69 0.36 14.99 -7.60
N ILE A 70 0.26 14.61 -6.32
CA ILE A 70 0.20 15.55 -5.20
C ILE A 70 1.53 16.30 -5.09
N LEU A 71 2.69 15.62 -5.10
CA LEU A 71 3.99 16.29 -5.06
C LEU A 71 4.21 17.24 -6.25
N ARG A 72 3.80 16.86 -7.47
CA ARG A 72 3.89 17.70 -8.66
C ARG A 72 3.00 18.94 -8.61
N ARG A 73 1.93 18.91 -7.82
CA ARG A 73 1.05 20.08 -7.60
C ARG A 73 1.59 21.02 -6.53
N LEU A 74 2.63 20.61 -5.80
CA LEU A 74 3.23 21.34 -4.68
C LEU A 74 4.59 21.95 -4.99
N LEU A 75 5.28 21.45 -6.02
CA LEU A 75 6.45 22.05 -6.66
C LEU A 75 6.00 23.12 -7.66
#